data_AF-A0A0B7A1G9-F1
#
_entry.id   AF-A0A0B7A1G9-F1
#
_cell.length_a   1.000
_cell.length_b   1.000
_cell.length_c   1.000
_cell.angle_alpha   90.00
_cell.angle_beta   90.00
_cell.angle_gamma   90.00
#
_symmetry.space_group_name_H-M   'P 1'
#
loop_
_entity.id
_entity.type
_entity.pdbx_description
1 polymer ?
#
loop_
_entity_poly.entity_id
_entity_poly.type
_entity_poly.pdbx_seq_one_letter_code
_entity_poly.pdbx_strand_id
1 'polypeptide(L)'
;DVNGLCTCNPFWEGTNCNVDINECNKTVDYCPDPHDKCFNLIGSAECKCDDGYSRPNNVGACQDINECLLPTIQNCTGLRVCNNTDGSFE
;
A
#
# COMPACT_ATOMS: atom_id res chain seq x y z
N ASP A 1 -43.76 -1.48 -1.28
CA ASP A 1 -43.19 -2.81 -1.52
C ASP A 1 -42.16 -3.08 -0.43
N VAL A 2 -42.29 -4.17 0.33
CA VAL A 2 -41.58 -4.44 1.62
C VAL A 2 -40.47 -5.48 1.46
N ASN A 3 -39.84 -5.53 0.28
CA ASN A 3 -38.78 -6.47 -0.03
C ASN A 3 -37.40 -6.01 0.49
N GLY A 4 -37.32 -5.73 1.79
CA GLY A 4 -36.06 -5.35 2.45
C GLY A 4 -35.13 -6.54 2.61
N LEU A 5 -34.14 -6.69 1.73
CA LEU A 5 -33.04 -7.63 1.91
C LEU A 5 -32.06 -7.05 2.93
N CYS A 6 -31.79 -7.79 4.02
CA CYS A 6 -30.73 -7.40 4.96
C CYS A 6 -29.36 -7.59 4.28
N THR A 7 -28.60 -6.52 4.15
CA THR A 7 -27.20 -6.55 3.68
C THR A 7 -26.26 -6.20 4.82
N CYS A 8 -25.06 -6.77 4.82
CA CYS A 8 -24.02 -6.41 5.79
C CYS A 8 -23.51 -4.98 5.55
N ASN A 9 -22.92 -4.38 6.59
CA ASN A 9 -22.16 -3.14 6.45
C ASN A 9 -20.99 -3.34 5.47
N PRO A 10 -20.47 -2.26 4.83
CA PRO A 10 -19.24 -2.34 4.04
C PRO A 10 -18.11 -3.01 4.83
N PHE A 11 -17.25 -3.78 4.14
CA PHE A 11 -16.13 -4.55 4.72
C PHE A 11 -16.53 -5.79 5.55
N TRP A 12 -17.82 -6.14 5.62
CA TRP A 12 -18.29 -7.32 6.36
C TRP A 12 -19.10 -8.29 5.50
N GLU A 13 -18.95 -9.59 5.76
CA GLU A 13 -19.69 -10.67 5.11
C GLU A 13 -20.11 -11.79 6.07
N GLY A 14 -20.74 -12.83 5.49
CA GLY A 14 -21.29 -13.97 6.21
C GLY A 14 -22.74 -13.77 6.65
N THR A 15 -23.41 -14.87 7.00
CA THR A 15 -24.83 -14.89 7.39
C THR A 15 -25.14 -13.96 8.55
N ASN A 16 -24.18 -13.76 9.46
CA ASN A 16 -24.32 -12.91 10.64
C ASN A 16 -23.49 -11.62 10.56
N CYS A 17 -22.93 -11.28 9.38
CA CYS A 17 -22.09 -10.08 9.19
C CYS A 17 -20.93 -9.96 10.19
N ASN A 18 -20.30 -11.09 10.51
CA ASN A 18 -19.25 -11.19 11.53
C ASN A 18 -17.91 -11.68 10.95
N VAL A 19 -17.84 -11.82 9.62
CA VAL A 19 -16.62 -12.17 8.90
C VAL A 19 -16.12 -10.90 8.22
N ASP A 20 -14.88 -10.55 8.52
CA ASP A 20 -14.17 -9.49 7.84
C ASP A 20 -13.92 -9.88 6.37
N ILE A 21 -14.22 -8.97 5.44
CA ILE A 21 -13.87 -9.19 4.04
C ILE A 21 -12.37 -8.93 3.90
N ASN A 22 -11.65 -9.81 3.22
CA ASN A 22 -10.31 -9.49 2.78
C ASN A 22 -10.36 -8.74 1.44
N GLU A 23 -10.36 -7.40 1.47
CA GLU A 23 -10.48 -6.60 0.24
C GLU A 23 -9.32 -6.82 -0.72
N CYS A 24 -8.12 -7.10 -0.19
CA CYS A 24 -6.93 -7.37 -1.00
C CYS A 24 -7.07 -8.61 -1.90
N ASN A 25 -7.85 -9.60 -1.44
CA ASN A 25 -8.11 -10.82 -2.22
C ASN A 25 -9.41 -10.75 -3.02
N LYS A 26 -10.37 -9.93 -2.55
CA LYS A 26 -11.71 -9.88 -3.12
C LYS A 26 -11.86 -8.85 -4.23
N THR A 27 -11.04 -7.80 -4.22
CA THR A 27 -11.08 -6.68 -5.16
C THR A 27 -9.74 -6.56 -5.88
N VAL A 28 -9.74 -6.83 -7.19
CA VAL A 28 -8.53 -6.86 -8.02
C VAL A 28 -7.78 -5.51 -8.02
N ASP A 29 -8.52 -4.39 -7.97
CA ASP A 29 -7.95 -3.03 -8.03
C ASP A 29 -8.19 -2.23 -6.74
N TYR A 30 -8.15 -2.88 -5.57
CA TYR A 30 -8.35 -2.16 -4.30
C TYR A 30 -7.27 -1.08 -4.08
N CYS A 31 -6.02 -1.41 -4.42
CA CYS A 31 -4.91 -0.48 -4.48
C CYS A 31 -4.50 -0.30 -5.95
N PRO A 32 -4.86 0.82 -6.60
CA PRO A 32 -4.70 0.98 -8.05
C PRO A 32 -3.27 1.35 -8.48
N ASP A 33 -2.39 1.70 -7.54
CA ASP A 33 -0.99 2.03 -7.82
C ASP A 33 -0.17 0.75 -8.01
N PRO A 34 0.66 0.63 -9.06
CA PRO A 34 1.49 -0.57 -9.28
C PRO A 34 2.54 -0.80 -8.20
N HIS A 35 2.92 0.24 -7.43
CA HIS A 35 3.86 0.13 -6.32
C HIS A 35 3.13 0.13 -4.96
N ASP A 36 1.83 -0.17 -4.93
CA ASP A 36 1.12 -0.45 -3.69
C ASP A 36 1.12 -1.93 -3.31
N LYS A 37 1.31 -2.16 -2.02
CA LYS A 37 0.90 -3.38 -1.32
C LYS A 37 -0.40 -3.13 -0.57
N CYS A 38 -1.37 -4.02 -0.78
CA CYS A 38 -2.62 -4.05 -0.03
C CYS A 38 -2.43 -4.82 1.29
N PHE A 39 -2.92 -4.22 2.39
CA PHE A 39 -2.94 -4.82 3.72
C PHE A 39 -4.37 -4.88 4.24
N ASN A 40 -4.85 -6.11 4.48
CA ASN A 40 -6.17 -6.31 5.07
C ASN A 40 -6.18 -5.92 6.54
N LEU A 41 -7.21 -5.18 6.97
CA LEU A 41 -7.44 -4.80 8.37
C LEU A 41 -8.85 -5.22 8.77
N ILE A 42 -9.13 -5.35 10.06
CA ILE A 42 -10.50 -5.68 10.49
C ILE A 42 -11.39 -4.46 10.23
N GLY A 43 -12.40 -4.63 9.36
CA GLY A 43 -13.37 -3.62 8.96
C GLY A 43 -12.84 -2.58 7.97
N SER A 44 -11.67 -2.80 7.36
CA SER A 44 -11.08 -1.91 6.35
C SER A 44 -9.89 -2.57 5.64
N ALA A 45 -9.32 -1.93 4.62
CA ALA A 45 -8.00 -2.29 4.12
C ALA A 45 -7.19 -1.04 3.80
N GLU A 46 -5.86 -1.16 3.87
CA GLU A 46 -4.91 -0.07 3.71
C GLU A 46 -3.93 -0.37 2.56
N CYS A 47 -3.64 0.64 1.73
CA CYS A 47 -2.64 0.57 0.66
C CYS A 47 -1.37 1.30 1.10
N LYS A 48 -0.23 0.62 1.08
CA LYS A 48 1.08 1.22 1.38
C LYS A 48 2.02 1.02 0.22
N CYS A 49 2.90 1.98 0.02
CA CYS A 49 3.96 1.84 -0.97
C CYS A 49 4.86 0.64 -0.67
N ASP A 50 5.34 0.05 -1.74
CA ASP A 50 6.38 -0.96 -1.74
C ASP A 50 7.65 -0.46 -1.05
N ASP A 51 8.47 -1.41 -0.63
CA ASP A 51 9.81 -1.12 -0.11
C ASP A 51 10.61 -0.37 -1.19
N GLY A 52 11.27 0.73 -0.81
CA GLY A 52 11.93 1.64 -1.76
C GLY A 52 11.04 2.74 -2.32
N TYR A 53 9.74 2.79 -1.98
CA TYR A 53 8.81 3.81 -2.46
C TYR A 53 8.13 4.55 -1.30
N SER A 54 7.71 5.79 -1.55
CA SER A 54 6.98 6.62 -0.58
C SER A 54 5.92 7.50 -1.23
N ARG A 55 4.92 7.90 -0.46
CA ARG A 55 3.96 8.95 -0.83
C ARG A 55 4.27 10.22 -0.06
N PRO A 56 4.86 11.24 -0.70
CA PRO A 56 5.01 12.54 -0.05
C PRO A 56 3.65 13.05 0.42
N ASN A 57 3.52 13.30 1.72
CA ASN A 57 2.26 13.73 2.37
C ASN A 57 1.12 12.70 2.39
N ASN A 58 1.40 11.41 2.17
CA ASN A 58 0.39 10.33 2.14
C ASN A 58 -0.71 10.51 1.08
N VAL A 59 -0.44 11.27 0.00
CA VAL A 59 -1.38 11.53 -1.09
C VAL A 59 -0.71 11.27 -2.43
N GLY A 60 -1.47 10.70 -3.37
CA GLY A 60 -1.02 10.48 -4.75
C GLY A 60 -0.34 9.13 -4.96
N ALA A 61 0.41 9.04 -6.05
CA ALA A 61 1.13 7.81 -6.41
C ALA A 61 2.39 7.60 -5.56
N CYS A 62 2.78 6.34 -5.40
CA CYS A 62 4.06 5.97 -4.82
C CYS A 62 5.20 6.45 -5.71
N GLN A 63 6.19 7.08 -5.08
CA GLN A 63 7.36 7.63 -5.72
C GLN A 63 8.60 6.93 -5.17
N ASP A 64 9.50 6.56 -6.05
CA ASP A 64 10.81 6.04 -5.70
C ASP A 64 11.51 6.94 -4.66
N ILE A 65 12.03 6.32 -3.60
CA ILE A 65 12.80 7.00 -2.57
C ILE A 65 14.22 7.12 -3.08
N ASN A 66 14.72 8.34 -3.23
CA ASN A 66 16.12 8.50 -3.56
C ASN A 66 17.00 8.19 -2.34
N GLU A 67 17.50 6.96 -2.20
CA GLU A 67 18.26 6.56 -1.02
C GLU A 67 19.61 7.27 -0.93
N CYS A 68 20.18 7.73 -2.05
CA CYS A 68 21.41 8.52 -2.07
C CYS A 68 21.28 9.88 -1.35
N LEU A 69 20.05 10.38 -1.19
CA LEU A 69 19.76 11.60 -0.42
C LEU A 69 19.55 11.34 1.07
N LEU A 70 19.49 10.06 1.49
CA LEU A 70 19.30 9.70 2.89
C LEU A 70 20.61 9.86 3.69
N PRO A 71 20.55 10.34 4.94
CA PRO A 71 21.73 10.52 5.79
C PRO A 71 22.53 9.23 6.04
N THR A 72 21.86 8.07 5.94
CA THR A 72 22.46 6.74 6.12
C THR A 72 23.36 6.34 4.95
N ILE A 73 23.04 6.76 3.73
CA ILE A 73 23.75 6.38 2.49
C ILE A 73 24.72 7.47 2.03
N GLN A 74 24.52 8.73 2.46
CA GLN A 74 25.41 9.87 2.14
C GLN A 74 26.89 9.68 2.49
N ASN A 75 27.27 8.61 3.19
CA ASN A 75 28.64 8.28 3.56
C ASN A 75 29.30 7.26 2.62
N CYS A 76 29.06 7.34 1.31
CA CYS A 76 29.87 6.61 0.33
C CYS A 76 31.34 7.06 0.46
N THR A 77 32.20 6.20 1.05
CA THR A 77 33.62 6.52 1.30
C THR A 77 34.54 6.00 0.19
N GLY A 78 35.64 6.71 -0.07
CA GLY A 78 36.64 6.32 -1.07
C GLY A 78 36.21 6.69 -2.49
N LEU A 79 36.34 5.75 -3.44
CA LEU A 79 35.94 5.91 -4.85
C LEU A 79 34.49 5.42 -5.11
N ARG A 80 33.64 5.39 -4.09
CA ARG A 80 32.24 4.95 -4.22
C ARG A 80 31.36 6.11 -4.65
N VAL A 81 30.46 5.84 -5.59
CA VAL A 81 29.40 6.74 -6.05
C VAL A 81 28.08 6.04 -5.76
N CYS A 82 27.09 6.77 -5.24
CA CYS A 82 25.74 6.26 -5.09
C CYS A 82 24.94 6.55 -6.35
N ASN A 83 24.32 5.53 -6.93
CA ASN A 83 23.37 5.66 -8.02
C ASN A 83 21.98 5.26 -7.53
N ASN A 84 21.03 6.17 -7.69
CA ASN A 84 19.63 5.87 -7.43
C ASN A 84 19.03 5.03 -8.56
N THR A 85 18.28 4.00 -8.23
CA THR A 85 17.60 3.09 -9.17
C THR A 85 16.14 2.92 -8.78
N ASP A 86 15.31 2.40 -9.69
CA ASP A 86 13.87 2.22 -9.40
C ASP A 86 13.64 1.20 -8.28
N GLY A 87 13.19 1.68 -7.12
CA GLY A 87 12.97 0.93 -5.90
C GLY A 87 14.24 0.55 -5.12
N SER A 88 15.41 1.09 -5.47
CA SER A 88 16.68 0.76 -4.79
C SER A 88 17.85 1.69 -5.11
N PHE A 89 19.05 1.36 -4.64
CA PHE A 89 20.29 2.08 -4.94
C PHE A 89 21.50 1.15 -5.07
N GLU A 90 22.57 1.60 -5.75
CA GLU A 90 23.86 0.90 -5.88
C GLU A 90 25.07 1.80 -5.61
#